data_AF-A0A368CC93-F1
#
_entry.id   AF-A0A368CC93-F1
#
_cell.length_a   1.000
_cell.length_b   1.000
_cell.length_c   1.000
_cell.angle_alpha   90.00
_cell.angle_beta   90.00
_cell.angle_gamma   90.00
#
_symmetry.space_group_name_H-M   'P 1'
#
loop_
_entity.id
_entity.type
_entity.pdbx_description
1 polymer ?
#
loop_
_entity_poly.entity_id
_entity_poly.type
_entity_poly.pdbx_seq_one_letter_code
_entity_poly.pdbx_strand_id
1 'polypeptide(L)'
;MKYLYFLCLLLSASFAHGQQSARFDEFELHYSIVYTTFLTADIAAEFDIPRGKDKAMLTLSVRDADAGDIEGRPMAISGRTWDLITGGNMKVREVREGRATYYLVPFEFLDREYRFFEFDFTPDGSEKTYSYKFKTQLWRQE
;
A
#
# COMPACT_ATOMS: atom_id res chain seq x y z
N MET A 1 -38.48 -6.20 -35.12
CA MET A 1 -37.67 -5.08 -35.66
C MET A 1 -38.15 -3.85 -34.94
N LYS A 2 -37.39 -3.03 -34.23
CA LYS A 2 -35.98 -2.64 -34.27
C LYS A 2 -35.88 -1.83 -32.96
N TYR A 3 -35.36 -2.36 -31.87
CA TYR A 3 -34.41 -1.69 -30.95
C TYR A 3 -34.07 -2.64 -29.77
N LEU A 4 -34.10 -3.95 -30.05
CA LEU A 4 -33.16 -4.86 -29.40
C LEU A 4 -31.77 -4.42 -29.89
N TYR A 5 -30.79 -4.31 -28.97
CA TYR A 5 -29.35 -4.08 -29.21
C TYR A 5 -28.77 -2.64 -29.22
N PHE A 6 -29.20 -1.72 -28.34
CA PHE A 6 -28.34 -0.53 -28.08
C PHE A 6 -28.35 -0.01 -26.63
N LEU A 7 -28.37 -0.89 -25.65
CA LEU A 7 -27.93 -0.49 -24.30
C LEU A 7 -27.23 -1.65 -23.57
N CYS A 8 -26.43 -2.38 -24.34
CA CYS A 8 -25.44 -3.32 -23.84
C CYS A 8 -24.06 -2.70 -24.06
N LEU A 9 -23.72 -1.64 -23.31
CA LEU A 9 -22.32 -1.22 -23.09
C LEU A 9 -22.18 -0.07 -22.07
N LEU A 10 -22.80 -0.19 -20.91
CA LEU A 10 -22.27 0.48 -19.72
C LEU A 10 -21.87 -0.62 -18.75
N LEU A 11 -20.89 -1.41 -19.20
CA LEU A 11 -19.99 -2.06 -18.27
C LEU A 11 -19.44 -0.95 -17.38
N SER A 12 -19.93 -0.92 -16.15
CA SER A 12 -19.30 -0.27 -15.03
C SER A 12 -17.90 -0.85 -14.90
N ALA A 13 -16.95 -0.32 -15.66
CA ALA A 13 -15.54 -0.45 -15.38
C ALA A 13 -15.31 0.29 -14.05
N SER A 14 -15.59 -0.42 -12.95
CA SER A 14 -15.08 -0.06 -11.64
C SER A 14 -13.58 -0.21 -11.74
N PHE A 15 -12.94 0.85 -12.20
CA PHE A 15 -11.50 1.02 -12.15
C PHE A 15 -11.13 1.11 -10.67
N ALA A 16 -10.94 -0.05 -10.03
CA ALA A 16 -10.31 -0.16 -8.73
C ALA A 16 -8.83 0.22 -8.89
N HIS A 17 -8.54 1.52 -8.99
CA HIS A 17 -7.20 2.08 -8.99
C HIS A 17 -6.85 2.43 -7.54
N GLY A 18 -6.11 1.56 -6.86
CA GLY A 18 -5.60 1.87 -5.52
C GLY A 18 -4.62 0.85 -4.99
N GLN A 19 -4.89 -0.43 -5.19
CA GLN A 19 -4.00 -1.51 -4.76
C GLN A 19 -3.13 -1.96 -5.93
N GLN A 20 -1.81 -1.89 -5.74
CA GLN A 20 -0.82 -2.42 -6.66
C GLN A 20 -0.23 -3.71 -6.07
N SER A 21 0.31 -4.57 -6.93
CA SER A 21 1.05 -5.74 -6.48
C SER A 21 2.28 -6.01 -7.33
N ALA A 22 3.24 -6.72 -6.72
CA ALA A 22 4.43 -7.23 -7.38
C ALA A 22 4.66 -8.68 -6.93
N ARG A 23 4.92 -9.57 -7.89
CA ARG A 23 5.13 -11.00 -7.62
C ARG A 23 6.61 -11.31 -7.46
N PHE A 24 6.91 -12.17 -6.49
CA PHE A 24 8.24 -12.61 -6.09
C PHE A 24 8.19 -14.12 -5.81
N ASP A 25 8.53 -14.93 -6.81
CA ASP A 25 8.36 -16.39 -6.76
C ASP A 25 6.90 -16.78 -6.38
N GLU A 26 6.71 -17.50 -5.27
CA GLU A 26 5.41 -17.86 -4.68
C GLU A 26 4.73 -16.72 -3.91
N PHE A 27 5.39 -15.59 -3.70
CA PHE A 27 4.85 -14.48 -2.91
C PHE A 27 4.28 -13.37 -3.80
N GLU A 28 3.20 -12.74 -3.33
CA GLU A 28 2.66 -11.52 -3.89
C GLU A 28 2.71 -10.40 -2.83
N LEU A 29 3.51 -9.36 -3.11
CA LEU A 29 3.56 -8.16 -2.31
C LEU A 29 2.47 -7.21 -2.81
N HIS A 30 1.48 -6.93 -1.97
CA HIS A 30 0.52 -5.85 -2.18
C HIS A 30 1.00 -4.58 -1.50
N TYR A 31 0.83 -3.47 -2.21
CA TYR A 31 1.15 -2.16 -1.69
C TYR A 31 0.15 -1.12 -2.16
N SER A 32 -0.13 -0.14 -1.29
CA SER A 32 -1.01 0.98 -1.62
C SER A 32 -0.59 2.23 -0.87
N ILE A 33 -0.96 3.39 -1.41
CA ILE A 33 -0.73 4.69 -0.77
C ILE A 33 -2.09 5.24 -0.36
N VAL A 34 -2.26 5.48 0.94
CA VAL A 34 -3.52 5.97 1.52
C VAL A 34 -3.29 7.34 2.14
N TYR A 35 -4.09 8.33 1.74
CA TYR A 35 -4.09 9.63 2.41
C TYR A 35 -4.74 9.50 3.79
N THR A 36 -4.08 10.04 4.82
CA THR A 36 -4.55 9.93 6.21
C THR A 36 -5.81 10.75 6.47
N THR A 37 -6.18 11.68 5.57
CA THR A 37 -7.45 12.40 5.59
C THR A 37 -8.65 11.45 5.48
N PHE A 38 -8.48 10.31 4.79
CA PHE A 38 -9.53 9.29 4.62
C PHE A 38 -9.74 8.40 5.85
N LEU A 39 -8.80 8.41 6.80
CA LEU A 39 -8.98 7.70 8.06
C LEU A 39 -9.98 8.43 8.93
N THR A 40 -10.83 7.67 9.62
CA THR A 40 -11.64 8.20 10.72
C THR A 40 -10.71 8.60 11.88
N ALA A 41 -11.19 9.47 12.77
CA ALA A 41 -10.40 9.88 13.93
C ALA A 41 -10.03 8.69 14.82
N ASP A 42 -10.96 7.76 15.02
CA ASP A 42 -10.78 6.61 15.89
C ASP A 42 -9.73 5.65 15.34
N ILE A 43 -9.78 5.31 14.04
CA ILE A 43 -8.79 4.43 13.41
C ILE A 43 -7.39 5.05 13.43
N ALA A 44 -7.30 6.35 13.14
CA ALA A 44 -6.01 7.03 13.20
C ALA A 44 -5.45 7.08 14.63
N ALA A 45 -6.29 7.25 15.65
CA ALA A 45 -5.88 7.22 17.04
C ALA A 45 -5.45 5.81 17.48
N GLU A 46 -6.20 4.78 17.07
CA GLU A 46 -5.93 3.37 17.39
C GLU A 46 -4.53 2.93 16.91
N PHE A 47 -4.15 3.34 15.69
CA PHE A 47 -2.86 2.99 15.11
C PHE A 47 -1.77 4.07 15.27
N ASP A 48 -2.09 5.16 15.99
CA ASP A 48 -1.22 6.32 16.19
C ASP A 48 -0.65 6.85 14.85
N ILE A 49 -1.57 7.08 13.92
CA ILE A 49 -1.32 7.61 12.57
C ILE A 49 -1.67 9.10 12.57
N PRO A 50 -0.70 10.00 12.40
CA PRO A 50 -0.98 11.43 12.28
C PRO A 50 -1.86 11.72 11.05
N ARG A 51 -2.97 12.44 11.24
CA ARG A 51 -3.85 12.87 10.15
C ARG A 51 -3.49 14.27 9.65
N GLY A 52 -3.54 14.47 8.34
CA GLY A 52 -3.32 15.78 7.74
C GLY A 52 -3.39 15.76 6.22
N LYS A 53 -3.56 16.95 5.65
CA LYS A 53 -3.66 17.16 4.18
C LYS A 53 -2.38 16.78 3.43
N ASP A 54 -1.27 16.79 4.15
CA ASP A 54 0.10 16.52 3.71
C ASP A 54 0.66 15.23 4.34
N LYS A 55 -0.22 14.33 4.78
CA LYS A 55 0.13 13.07 5.44
C LYS A 55 -0.49 11.89 4.72
N ALA A 56 0.35 10.93 4.38
CA ALA A 56 -0.05 9.70 3.73
C ALA A 56 0.64 8.51 4.42
N MET A 57 0.21 7.32 4.04
CA MET A 57 0.74 6.08 4.56
C MET A 57 0.89 5.07 3.43
N LEU A 58 2.04 4.42 3.39
CA LEU A 58 2.23 3.22 2.58
C LEU A 58 1.73 2.02 3.40
N THR A 59 0.80 1.26 2.82
CA THR A 59 0.32 -0.01 3.36
C THR A 59 0.98 -1.14 2.60
N LEU A 60 1.49 -2.15 3.30
CA LEU A 60 2.15 -3.31 2.71
C LEU A 60 1.59 -4.59 3.31
N SER A 61 1.41 -5.61 2.47
CA SER A 61 1.13 -6.97 2.91
C SER A 61 1.71 -7.95 1.91
N VAL A 62 2.29 -9.05 2.39
CA VAL A 62 2.71 -10.15 1.52
C VAL A 62 1.78 -11.33 1.76
N ARG A 63 1.42 -12.05 0.70
CA ARG A 63 0.68 -13.31 0.79
C ARG A 63 1.25 -14.33 -0.19
N ASP A 64 0.83 -15.57 -0.04
CA ASP A 64 1.12 -16.60 -1.04
C ASP A 64 0.23 -16.37 -2.27
N ALA A 65 0.85 -16.28 -3.45
CA ALA A 65 0.19 -15.97 -4.70
C ALA A 65 -0.69 -17.12 -5.21
N ASP A 66 -0.40 -18.35 -4.80
CA ASP A 66 -1.00 -19.57 -5.36
C ASP A 66 -1.80 -20.36 -4.32
N ALA A 67 -1.62 -20.13 -3.01
CA ALA A 67 -2.29 -20.88 -1.95
C ALA A 67 -3.80 -20.58 -1.79
N GLY A 68 -4.38 -19.67 -2.58
CA GLY A 68 -5.78 -19.25 -2.46
C GLY A 68 -6.10 -18.51 -1.14
N ASP A 69 -5.12 -18.37 -0.25
CA ASP A 69 -5.19 -17.57 0.95
C ASP A 69 -5.05 -16.09 0.60
N ILE A 70 -5.97 -15.29 1.13
CA ILE A 70 -6.01 -13.84 0.90
C ILE A 70 -5.42 -13.06 2.08
N GLU A 71 -5.11 -13.73 3.18
CA GLU A 71 -4.62 -13.09 4.40
C GLU A 71 -3.14 -12.73 4.29
N GLY A 72 -2.80 -11.55 4.80
CA GLY A 72 -1.41 -11.10 4.86
C GLY A 72 -0.59 -11.94 5.84
N ARG A 73 0.57 -12.41 5.40
CA ARG A 73 1.54 -13.14 6.21
C ARG A 73 2.52 -12.16 6.88
N PRO A 74 3.03 -12.47 8.09
CA PRO A 74 4.13 -11.73 8.68
C PRO A 74 5.38 -11.68 7.78
N MET A 75 6.15 -10.61 7.87
CA MET A 75 7.44 -10.48 7.20
C MET A 75 8.40 -9.60 8.01
N ALA A 76 9.69 -9.91 7.96
CA ALA A 76 10.69 -8.92 8.33
C ALA A 76 10.77 -7.89 7.21
N ILE A 77 10.72 -6.60 7.52
CA ILE A 77 10.79 -5.53 6.52
C ILE A 77 11.59 -4.34 7.04
N SER A 78 12.46 -3.81 6.19
CA SER A 78 13.18 -2.56 6.47
C SER A 78 13.50 -1.84 5.18
N GLY A 79 13.66 -0.52 5.24
CA GLY A 79 13.93 0.25 4.05
C GLY A 79 13.97 1.74 4.31
N ARG A 80 13.91 2.49 3.22
CA ARG A 80 14.02 3.94 3.20
C ARG A 80 12.99 4.56 2.27
N THR A 81 12.66 5.79 2.58
CA THR A 81 11.79 6.62 1.76
C THR A 81 12.37 8.04 1.66
N TRP A 82 12.24 8.66 0.49
CA TRP A 82 12.82 9.97 0.24
C TRP A 82 12.06 10.73 -0.84
N ASP A 83 12.22 12.04 -0.81
CA ASP A 83 11.79 12.99 -1.82
C ASP A 83 13.03 13.61 -2.50
N LEU A 84 12.86 14.66 -3.29
CA LEU A 84 14.00 15.30 -3.99
C LEU A 84 14.89 16.19 -3.09
N ILE A 85 14.49 16.42 -1.85
CA ILE A 85 15.08 17.31 -0.85
C ILE A 85 15.53 16.52 0.39
N THR A 86 14.69 15.64 0.92
CA THR A 86 14.92 14.92 2.18
C THR A 86 14.72 13.41 2.04
N GLY A 87 15.24 12.64 3.01
CA GLY A 87 15.01 11.21 3.07
C GLY A 87 15.40 10.61 4.41
N GLY A 88 14.98 9.37 4.63
CA GLY A 88 15.29 8.63 5.84
C GLY A 88 14.76 7.20 5.82
N ASN A 89 14.94 6.50 6.94
CA ASN A 89 14.42 5.16 7.10
C ASN A 89 12.89 5.16 7.19
N MET A 90 12.27 4.10 6.68
CA MET A 90 10.84 3.86 6.84
C MET A 90 10.52 3.64 8.32
N LYS A 91 9.51 4.34 8.83
CA LYS A 91 8.96 4.10 10.17
C LYS A 91 7.88 3.02 10.07
N VAL A 92 8.31 1.77 10.03
CA VAL A 92 7.40 0.63 9.87
C VAL A 92 6.65 0.34 11.16
N ARG A 93 5.33 0.16 11.06
CA ARG A 93 4.45 -0.32 12.11
C ARG A 93 3.77 -1.60 11.65
N GLU A 94 3.88 -2.67 12.43
CA GLU A 94 3.17 -3.92 12.17
C GLU A 94 1.78 -3.88 12.82
N VAL A 95 0.77 -4.29 12.07
CA VAL A 95 -0.62 -4.41 12.52
C VAL A 95 -1.09 -5.84 12.28
N ARG A 96 -1.68 -6.46 13.32
CA ARG A 96 -2.22 -7.82 13.25
C ARG A 96 -3.72 -7.79 13.50
N GLU A 97 -4.49 -8.23 12.52
CA GLU A 97 -5.95 -8.36 12.61
C GLU A 97 -6.35 -9.82 12.38
N GLY A 98 -6.66 -10.52 13.47
CA GLY A 98 -6.91 -11.95 13.43
C GLY A 98 -5.69 -12.72 12.92
N ARG A 99 -5.80 -13.28 11.71
CA ARG A 99 -4.72 -14.01 11.04
C ARG A 99 -3.95 -13.18 10.01
N ALA A 100 -4.45 -12.00 9.66
CA ALA A 100 -3.81 -11.14 8.68
C ALA A 100 -2.81 -10.18 9.34
N THR A 101 -1.65 -10.01 8.71
CA THR A 101 -0.60 -9.06 9.11
C THR A 101 -0.38 -8.03 8.02
N TYR A 102 -0.37 -6.76 8.41
CA TYR A 102 -0.15 -5.61 7.55
C TYR A 102 0.97 -4.73 8.11
N TYR A 103 1.65 -4.00 7.23
CA TYR A 103 2.71 -3.08 7.60
C TYR A 103 2.36 -1.69 7.12
N LEU A 104 2.35 -0.76 8.07
CA LEU A 104 1.96 0.62 7.90
C LEU A 104 3.20 1.51 8.00
N VAL A 105 3.39 2.38 7.01
CA VAL A 105 4.55 3.28 6.96
C VAL A 105 4.03 4.69 6.75
N PRO A 106 3.70 5.42 7.84
CA PRO A 106 3.25 6.81 7.75
C PRO A 106 4.40 7.74 7.38
N PHE A 107 4.11 8.76 6.56
CA PHE A 107 5.05 9.78 6.15
C PHE A 107 4.35 11.10 5.82
N GLU A 108 5.10 12.20 5.92
CA GLU A 108 4.66 13.53 5.47
C GLU A 108 5.20 13.80 4.06
N PHE A 109 4.49 14.60 3.27
CA PHE A 109 4.83 14.91 1.88
C PHE A 109 4.50 16.36 1.50
N LEU A 110 5.20 16.88 0.49
CA LEU A 110 4.95 18.20 -0.10
C LEU A 110 3.91 18.12 -1.22
N ASP A 111 3.22 19.22 -1.49
CA ASP A 111 2.26 19.24 -2.60
C ASP A 111 2.96 19.02 -3.95
N ARG A 112 2.40 18.14 -4.79
CA ARG A 112 2.96 17.72 -6.10
C ARG A 112 4.36 17.11 -6.01
N GLU A 113 4.61 16.32 -4.97
CA GLU A 113 5.89 15.65 -4.74
C GLU A 113 5.94 14.25 -5.36
N TYR A 114 7.11 13.85 -5.86
CA TYR A 114 7.42 12.44 -6.07
C TYR A 114 8.06 11.85 -4.81
N ARG A 115 7.42 10.82 -4.26
CA ARG A 115 7.94 10.03 -3.15
C ARG A 115 8.49 8.71 -3.65
N PHE A 116 9.71 8.39 -3.24
CA PHE A 116 10.39 7.14 -3.57
C PHE A 116 10.42 6.21 -2.36
N PHE A 117 10.30 4.91 -2.61
CA PHE A 117 10.41 3.86 -1.62
C PHE A 117 11.37 2.79 -2.13
N GLU A 118 12.23 2.32 -1.23
CA GLU A 118 13.12 1.19 -1.47
C GLU A 118 13.24 0.40 -0.17
N PHE A 119 12.89 -0.88 -0.21
CA PHE A 119 12.86 -1.72 0.97
C PHE A 119 13.13 -3.17 0.61
N ASP A 120 13.63 -3.87 1.62
CA ASP A 120 13.85 -5.30 1.61
C ASP A 120 12.83 -5.95 2.53
N PHE A 121 12.27 -7.08 2.10
CA PHE A 121 11.36 -7.86 2.91
C PHE A 121 11.64 -9.37 2.81
N THR A 122 11.43 -10.07 3.92
CA THR A 122 11.55 -11.52 4.04
C THR A 122 10.25 -12.06 4.61
N PRO A 123 9.39 -12.69 3.77
CA PRO A 123 8.16 -13.34 4.23
C PRO A 123 8.46 -14.43 5.26
N ASP A 124 7.64 -14.54 6.30
CA ASP A 124 7.80 -15.56 7.32
C ASP A 124 7.72 -16.97 6.73
N GLY A 125 8.64 -17.86 7.11
CA GLY A 125 8.81 -19.18 6.49
C GLY A 125 9.61 -19.20 5.19
N SER A 126 10.09 -18.05 4.70
CA SER A 126 11.10 -17.97 3.64
C SER A 126 12.46 -17.56 4.19
N GLU A 127 13.53 -18.15 3.65
CA GLU A 127 14.91 -17.69 3.91
C GLU A 127 15.37 -16.62 2.92
N LYS A 128 14.56 -16.35 1.88
CA LYS A 128 14.91 -15.43 0.79
C LYS A 128 14.40 -14.02 1.09
N THR A 129 15.30 -13.05 1.02
CA THR A 129 14.97 -11.63 1.06
C THR A 129 14.74 -11.11 -0.36
N TYR A 130 13.69 -10.31 -0.52
CA TYR A 130 13.34 -9.65 -1.76
C TYR A 130 13.48 -8.14 -1.62
N SER A 131 13.96 -7.48 -2.67
CA SER A 131 14.06 -6.02 -2.73
C SER A 131 12.99 -5.46 -3.64
N TYR A 132 12.33 -4.39 -3.22
CA TYR A 132 11.38 -3.65 -4.04
C TYR A 132 11.63 -2.16 -4.01
N LYS A 133 11.46 -1.53 -5.19
CA LYS A 133 11.62 -0.10 -5.36
C LYS A 133 10.51 0.42 -6.25
N PHE A 134 9.83 1.45 -5.77
CA PHE A 134 8.81 2.14 -6.56
C PHE A 134 8.78 3.62 -6.20
N LYS A 135 8.04 4.40 -6.99
CA LYS A 135 7.75 5.80 -6.72
C LYS A 135 6.29 6.10 -6.97
N THR A 136 5.76 7.08 -6.26
CA THR A 136 4.41 7.61 -6.46
C THR A 136 4.44 9.13 -6.51
N GLN A 137 3.46 9.73 -7.16
CA GLN A 137 3.24 11.17 -7.11
C GLN A 137 2.08 11.48 -6.17
N LEU A 138 2.25 12.49 -5.32
CA LEU A 138 1.30 12.86 -4.29
C LEU A 138 0.83 14.30 -4.48
N TRP A 139 -0.44 14.52 -4.16
CA TRP A 139 -1.07 15.84 -4.16
C TRP A 139 -1.66 16.09 -2.79
N ARG A 140 -1.47 17.31 -2.29
CA ARG A 140 -2.04 17.70 -1.01
C ARG A 140 -3.56 17.57 -1.11
N GLN A 141 -4.15 16.95 -0.10
CA GLN A 141 -5.60 16.77 -0.04
C GLN A 141 -6.28 18.07 0.40
N GLU A 142 -7.52 18.28 -0.03
CA GLU A 142 -8.32 19.45 0.38
C GLU A 142 -8.85 19.36 1.82
#